data_AF-A0A7C4LU48-F1
#
_entry.id   AF-A0A7C4LU48-F1
#
_cell.length_a   1.000
_cell.length_b   1.000
_cell.length_c   1.000
_cell.angle_alpha   90.00
_cell.angle_beta   90.00
_cell.angle_gamma   90.00
#
_symmetry.space_group_name_H-M   'P 1'
#
loop_
_entity.id
_entity.type
_entity.pdbx_description
1 polymer ?
#
loop_
_entity_poly.entity_id
_entity_poly.type
_entity_poly.pdbx_seq_one_letter_code
_entity_poly.pdbx_strand_id
1 'polypeptide(L)'
;MMKRFVQWLALGAAWALLAGEAPKAPAPGPRGEKRPAPKPRPANNRRCLGCHSEFEKDVLSVRHGEAGIGCVKCHGRSQEHAADDSNRTAPDIIIWRDALNDHCLECHPKEKLTDDHGPFLAGKTPKKYCTQCHTGHRLEFRTRLWDPVHRVLLPKEMRDQANAERQAEQTPDPAKPAKPGN
;
A
#
# COMPACT_ATOMS: atom_id res chain seq x y z
N MET A 1 50.52 -47.82 -29.58
CA MET A 1 51.34 -48.27 -28.43
C MET A 1 51.14 -47.21 -27.34
N MET A 2 50.57 -47.39 -26.14
CA MET A 2 50.11 -48.53 -25.35
C MET A 2 48.86 -48.10 -24.55
N LYS A 3 47.94 -49.05 -24.33
CA LYS A 3 46.82 -48.98 -23.39
C LYS A 3 47.34 -49.02 -21.96
N ARG A 4 46.75 -48.25 -21.03
CA ARG A 4 46.72 -48.61 -19.60
C ARG A 4 45.33 -48.36 -19.03
N PHE A 5 44.64 -49.47 -18.83
CA PHE A 5 43.45 -49.63 -18.00
C PHE A 5 43.83 -49.42 -16.54
N VAL A 6 43.02 -48.65 -15.79
CA VAL A 6 42.84 -48.86 -14.35
C VAL A 6 41.34 -48.76 -14.07
N GLN A 7 40.75 -49.93 -13.86
CA GLN A 7 39.40 -50.15 -13.38
C GLN A 7 39.44 -50.22 -11.87
N TRP A 8 38.79 -49.29 -11.15
CA TRP A 8 38.56 -49.42 -9.71
C TRP A 8 37.13 -48.99 -9.32
N LEU A 9 36.35 -50.03 -9.03
CA LEU A 9 35.27 -50.16 -8.04
C LEU A 9 34.10 -49.16 -8.05
N ALA A 10 32.96 -49.69 -8.49
CA ALA A 10 31.62 -49.19 -8.19
C ALA A 10 31.31 -49.36 -6.69
N LEU A 11 31.07 -48.25 -6.00
CA LEU A 11 30.27 -48.23 -4.77
C LEU A 11 28.84 -47.91 -5.15
N GLY A 12 28.02 -48.95 -5.26
CA GLY A 12 26.57 -48.83 -5.35
C GLY A 12 26.01 -48.42 -4.00
N ALA A 13 25.51 -47.19 -3.90
CA ALA A 13 24.58 -46.81 -2.85
C ALA A 13 23.17 -47.20 -3.31
N ALA A 14 22.65 -48.27 -2.72
CA ALA A 14 21.27 -48.70 -2.86
C ALA A 14 20.33 -47.62 -2.30
N TRP A 15 19.67 -46.89 -3.20
CA TRP A 15 18.49 -46.11 -2.86
C TRP A 15 17.32 -47.08 -2.69
N ALA A 16 17.06 -47.46 -1.44
CA ALA A 16 15.86 -48.19 -1.08
C ALA A 16 14.61 -47.37 -1.46
N LEU A 17 13.79 -47.93 -2.35
CA LEU A 17 12.47 -47.41 -2.68
C LEU A 17 11.57 -47.44 -1.43
N LEU A 18 11.26 -46.27 -0.89
CA LEU A 18 10.02 -46.05 -0.15
C LEU A 18 8.99 -45.58 -1.17
N ALA A 19 8.30 -46.53 -1.81
CA ALA A 19 7.08 -46.25 -2.57
C ALA A 19 5.95 -45.95 -1.58
N GLY A 20 5.92 -44.72 -1.05
CA GLY A 20 4.72 -44.17 -0.44
C GLY A 20 3.73 -43.82 -1.56
N GLU A 21 2.52 -44.36 -1.49
CA GLU A 21 1.42 -44.07 -2.41
C GLU A 21 1.24 -42.55 -2.52
N ALA A 22 1.53 -41.99 -3.71
CA ALA A 22 1.26 -40.59 -3.97
C ALA A 22 -0.25 -40.32 -3.82
N PRO A 23 -0.67 -39.24 -3.14
CA PRO A 23 -2.09 -38.93 -3.01
C PRO A 23 -2.70 -38.78 -4.42
N LYS A 24 -3.75 -39.57 -4.67
CA LYS A 24 -4.51 -39.56 -5.92
C LYS A 24 -4.98 -38.13 -6.19
N ALA A 25 -4.48 -37.54 -7.27
CA ALA A 25 -4.90 -36.21 -7.70
C ALA A 25 -6.44 -36.19 -7.86
N PRO A 26 -7.12 -35.12 -7.41
CA PRO A 26 -8.56 -34.99 -7.58
C PRO A 26 -8.92 -35.06 -9.07
N ALA A 27 -10.01 -35.75 -9.40
CA ALA A 27 -10.48 -35.87 -10.76
C ALA A 27 -10.70 -34.48 -11.39
N PRO A 28 -10.36 -34.28 -12.69
CA PRO A 28 -10.65 -33.03 -13.36
C PRO A 28 -12.17 -32.79 -13.34
N GLY A 29 -12.59 -31.67 -12.75
CA GLY A 29 -13.98 -31.23 -12.77
C GLY A 29 -14.51 -31.02 -14.20
N PRO A 30 -15.83 -30.86 -14.38
CA PRO A 30 -16.44 -30.68 -15.69
C PRO A 30 -15.75 -29.53 -16.44
N ARG A 31 -15.27 -29.84 -17.65
CA ARG A 31 -14.62 -28.89 -18.56
C ARG A 31 -15.67 -27.88 -19.02
N GLY A 32 -15.77 -26.74 -18.34
CA GLY A 32 -16.70 -25.68 -18.75
C GLY A 32 -17.00 -24.61 -17.71
N GLU A 33 -16.82 -24.88 -16.42
CA GLU A 33 -16.97 -23.83 -15.42
C GLU A 33 -15.73 -22.94 -15.38
N LYS A 34 -15.92 -21.65 -15.68
CA LYS A 34 -14.92 -20.62 -15.45
C LYS A 34 -14.61 -20.61 -13.96
N ARG A 35 -13.52 -21.26 -13.56
CA ARG A 35 -13.04 -21.20 -12.18
C ARG A 35 -12.88 -19.73 -11.81
N PRO A 36 -13.48 -19.25 -10.70
CA PRO A 36 -13.35 -17.86 -10.31
C PRO A 36 -11.88 -17.48 -10.23
N ALA A 37 -11.54 -16.31 -10.76
CA ALA A 37 -10.17 -15.83 -10.75
C ALA A 37 -9.64 -15.83 -9.30
N PRO A 38 -8.38 -16.26 -9.08
CA PRO A 38 -7.80 -16.23 -7.74
C PRO A 38 -7.84 -14.79 -7.21
N LYS A 39 -8.20 -14.64 -5.93
CA LYS A 39 -8.15 -13.34 -5.26
C LYS A 39 -6.72 -12.77 -5.33
N PRO A 40 -6.57 -11.43 -5.47
CA PRO A 40 -5.25 -10.82 -5.45
C PRO A 40 -4.53 -11.16 -4.14
N ARG A 41 -3.22 -11.34 -4.22
CA ARG A 41 -2.39 -11.49 -3.02
C ARG A 41 -2.30 -10.14 -2.33
N PRO A 42 -2.35 -10.09 -0.98
CA PRO A 42 -2.14 -8.85 -0.26
C PRO A 42 -0.80 -8.19 -0.62
N ALA A 43 -0.80 -6.86 -0.70
CA ALA A 43 0.39 -6.10 -1.02
C ALA A 43 1.43 -6.15 0.11
N ASN A 44 2.71 -6.10 -0.27
CA ASN A 44 3.80 -6.05 0.70
C ASN A 44 4.24 -4.59 0.94
N ASN A 45 3.82 -4.03 2.07
CA ASN A 45 4.14 -2.66 2.47
C ASN A 45 5.28 -2.56 3.49
N ARG A 46 5.94 -3.67 3.85
CA ARG A 46 6.90 -3.74 4.97
C ARG A 46 8.02 -2.72 4.88
N ARG A 47 8.51 -2.43 3.67
CA ARG A 47 9.56 -1.43 3.46
C ARG A 47 9.13 -0.02 3.87
N CYS A 48 7.88 0.34 3.61
CA CYS A 48 7.36 1.68 3.91
C CYS A 48 6.97 1.79 5.39
N LEU A 49 6.35 0.74 5.91
CA LEU A 49 5.86 0.67 7.30
C LEU A 49 6.98 0.62 8.34
N GLY A 50 8.23 0.34 7.94
CA GLY A 50 9.38 0.41 8.84
C GLY A 50 9.59 1.80 9.45
N CYS A 51 9.28 2.86 8.70
CA CYS A 51 9.35 4.25 9.19
C CYS A 51 7.95 4.89 9.36
N HIS A 52 6.95 4.42 8.61
CA HIS A 52 5.58 4.93 8.64
C HIS A 52 4.62 3.94 9.32
N SER A 53 4.93 3.56 10.55
CA SER A 53 4.19 2.52 11.28
C SER A 53 2.77 2.95 11.66
N GLU A 54 2.48 4.26 11.69
CA GLU A 54 1.14 4.81 11.89
C GLU A 54 0.12 4.31 10.85
N PHE A 55 0.59 3.88 9.67
CA PHE A 55 -0.27 3.35 8.61
C PHE A 55 -0.45 1.83 8.66
N GLU A 56 0.16 1.10 9.59
CA GLU A 56 -0.03 -0.35 9.72
C GLU A 56 -1.50 -0.73 9.95
N LYS A 57 -2.23 0.14 10.65
CA LYS A 57 -3.65 -0.04 11.01
C LYS A 57 -4.57 0.98 10.33
N ASP A 58 -4.04 1.82 9.46
CA ASP A 58 -4.84 2.79 8.73
C ASP A 58 -5.81 2.07 7.77
N VAL A 59 -7.07 2.50 7.80
CA VAL A 59 -8.17 1.89 7.03
C VAL A 59 -7.88 1.86 5.54
N LEU A 60 -7.27 2.92 4.98
CA LEU A 60 -6.93 2.96 3.56
C LEU A 60 -5.85 1.92 3.26
N SER A 61 -4.76 1.95 4.02
CA SER A 61 -3.58 1.09 3.81
C SER A 61 -3.92 -0.40 3.97
N VAL A 62 -4.75 -0.75 4.95
CA VAL A 62 -5.19 -2.14 5.18
C VAL A 62 -6.10 -2.62 4.06
N ARG A 63 -7.20 -1.89 3.76
CA ARG A 63 -8.19 -2.33 2.76
C ARG A 63 -7.60 -2.39 1.35
N HIS A 64 -6.79 -1.41 0.99
CA HIS A 64 -6.10 -1.42 -0.31
C HIS A 64 -5.04 -2.52 -0.34
N GLY A 65 -4.30 -2.70 0.75
CA GLY A 65 -3.32 -3.79 0.89
C GLY A 65 -3.94 -5.16 0.67
N GLU A 66 -5.10 -5.45 1.27
CA GLU A 66 -5.86 -6.69 1.07
C GLU A 66 -6.31 -6.89 -0.39
N ALA A 67 -6.61 -5.80 -1.10
CA ALA A 67 -6.92 -5.81 -2.53
C ALA A 67 -5.68 -5.92 -3.43
N GLY A 68 -4.48 -6.07 -2.87
CA GLY A 68 -3.21 -6.14 -3.61
C GLY A 68 -2.67 -4.77 -4.05
N ILE A 69 -3.24 -3.68 -3.54
CA ILE A 69 -2.82 -2.30 -3.79
C ILE A 69 -1.94 -1.83 -2.64
N GLY A 70 -0.61 -1.86 -2.86
CA GLY A 70 0.37 -1.43 -1.87
C GLY A 70 0.69 0.07 -1.92
N CYS A 71 1.45 0.56 -0.94
CA CYS A 71 1.88 1.95 -0.85
C CYS A 71 2.46 2.48 -2.17
N VAL A 72 3.26 1.65 -2.84
CA VAL A 72 3.97 2.02 -4.07
C VAL A 72 3.05 2.24 -5.28
N LYS A 73 1.79 1.80 -5.22
CA LYS A 73 0.83 2.04 -6.29
C LYS A 73 0.45 3.52 -6.37
N CYS A 74 0.39 4.20 -5.22
CA CYS A 74 -0.01 5.60 -5.12
C CYS A 74 1.21 6.53 -4.86
N HIS A 75 2.21 6.05 -4.11
CA HIS A 75 3.40 6.83 -3.73
C HIS A 75 4.64 6.55 -4.59
N GLY A 76 4.51 5.72 -5.63
CA GLY A 76 5.62 5.26 -6.47
C GLY A 76 6.59 4.32 -5.72
N ARG A 77 7.64 3.85 -6.40
CA ARG A 77 8.55 2.83 -5.83
C ARG A 77 9.33 3.37 -4.64
N SER A 78 9.60 4.67 -4.62
CA SER A 78 10.23 5.45 -3.56
C SER A 78 11.51 4.78 -3.04
N GLN A 79 12.33 4.24 -3.96
CA GLN A 79 13.49 3.44 -3.56
C GLN A 79 14.58 4.27 -2.88
N GLU A 80 14.84 5.48 -3.37
CA GLU A 80 15.84 6.36 -2.77
C GLU A 80 15.35 6.92 -1.44
N HIS A 81 14.07 7.34 -1.39
CA HIS A 81 13.42 7.77 -0.15
C HIS A 81 13.51 6.71 0.96
N ALA A 82 13.11 5.47 0.65
CA ALA A 82 13.15 4.37 1.63
C ALA A 82 14.55 3.77 1.81
N ALA A 83 15.60 4.39 1.31
CA ALA A 83 17.01 4.07 1.62
C ALA A 83 17.72 5.24 2.31
N ASP A 84 17.03 6.36 2.50
CA ASP A 84 17.57 7.58 3.11
C ASP A 84 17.07 7.74 4.55
N ASP A 85 17.86 7.22 5.48
CA ASP A 85 17.57 7.30 6.92
C ASP A 85 17.51 8.75 7.46
N SER A 86 18.03 9.73 6.70
CA SER A 86 17.98 11.15 7.07
C SER A 86 16.68 11.84 6.64
N ASN A 87 15.82 11.14 5.89
CA ASN A 87 14.55 11.62 5.34
C ASN A 87 14.71 12.92 4.54
N ARG A 88 15.78 13.09 3.76
CA ARG A 88 15.99 14.28 2.92
C ARG A 88 15.43 14.10 1.52
N THR A 89 15.42 12.87 1.05
CA THR A 89 14.94 12.46 -0.27
C THR A 89 13.42 12.36 -0.26
N ALA A 90 12.76 13.01 -1.20
CA ALA A 90 11.31 12.93 -1.37
C ALA A 90 10.88 11.53 -1.89
N PRO A 91 9.69 11.04 -1.53
CA PRO A 91 9.10 9.90 -2.24
C PRO A 91 8.87 10.24 -3.71
N ASP A 92 8.66 9.22 -4.54
CA ASP A 92 8.47 9.37 -5.99
C ASP A 92 7.21 10.19 -6.29
N ILE A 93 6.15 9.97 -5.52
CA ILE A 93 4.87 10.67 -5.67
C ILE A 93 4.43 11.21 -4.30
N ILE A 94 4.21 12.52 -4.26
CA ILE A 94 3.64 13.22 -3.10
C ILE A 94 2.23 13.70 -3.49
N ILE A 95 1.20 13.05 -2.97
CA ILE A 95 -0.19 13.43 -3.22
C ILE A 95 -0.55 14.60 -2.29
N TRP A 96 -0.71 15.78 -2.87
CA TRP A 96 -1.15 16.99 -2.15
C TRP A 96 -2.67 17.07 -2.04
N ARG A 97 -3.16 17.93 -1.14
CA ARG A 97 -4.60 18.03 -0.83
C ARG A 97 -5.42 18.29 -2.09
N ASP A 98 -4.96 19.18 -2.96
CA ASP A 98 -5.70 19.59 -4.15
C ASP A 98 -5.80 18.47 -5.20
N ALA A 99 -4.82 17.55 -5.23
CA ALA A 99 -4.82 16.40 -6.14
C ALA A 99 -5.42 15.13 -5.52
N LEU A 100 -5.74 15.13 -4.23
CA LEU A 100 -6.13 13.94 -3.48
C LEU A 100 -7.39 13.28 -4.04
N ASN A 101 -8.44 14.07 -4.28
CA ASN A 101 -9.70 13.54 -4.76
C ASN A 101 -9.56 12.95 -6.17
N ASP A 102 -8.86 13.66 -7.05
CA ASP A 102 -8.60 13.19 -8.42
C ASP A 102 -7.81 11.89 -8.42
N HIS A 103 -6.82 11.76 -7.54
CA HIS A 103 -6.06 10.53 -7.39
C HIS A 103 -6.92 9.35 -6.94
N CYS A 104 -7.88 9.56 -6.03
CA CYS A 104 -8.85 8.51 -5.67
C CYS A 104 -9.68 8.07 -6.88
N LEU A 105 -10.08 9.01 -7.74
CA LEU A 105 -10.93 8.77 -8.90
C LEU A 105 -10.23 7.99 -10.03
N GLU A 106 -8.89 7.89 -10.03
CA GLU A 106 -8.15 7.05 -10.99
C GLU A 106 -8.58 5.58 -10.92
N CYS A 107 -8.91 5.09 -9.72
CA CYS A 107 -9.39 3.72 -9.49
C CYS A 107 -10.86 3.66 -9.06
N HIS A 108 -11.41 4.74 -8.51
CA HIS A 108 -12.80 4.87 -8.09
C HIS A 108 -13.57 5.85 -8.99
N PRO A 109 -13.84 5.50 -10.26
CA PRO A 109 -14.53 6.40 -11.17
C PRO A 109 -15.93 6.76 -10.65
N LYS A 110 -16.35 8.00 -10.87
CA LYS A 110 -17.57 8.59 -10.28
C LYS A 110 -18.81 7.74 -10.55
N GLU A 111 -18.88 7.12 -11.72
CA GLU A 111 -20.00 6.31 -12.19
C GLU A 111 -20.11 4.96 -11.47
N LYS A 112 -19.07 4.54 -10.74
CA LYS A 112 -19.02 3.28 -9.99
C LYS A 112 -19.07 3.47 -8.48
N LEU A 113 -19.26 4.69 -7.99
CA LEU A 113 -19.43 4.95 -6.57
C LEU A 113 -20.80 4.42 -6.13
N THR A 114 -20.80 3.58 -5.09
CA THR A 114 -21.98 2.82 -4.67
C THR A 114 -22.84 3.54 -3.62
N ASP A 115 -22.26 4.49 -2.89
CA ASP A 115 -22.99 5.34 -1.92
C ASP A 115 -23.36 6.68 -2.57
N ASP A 116 -24.31 7.40 -1.96
CA ASP A 116 -24.67 8.74 -2.41
C ASP A 116 -23.54 9.76 -2.15
N HIS A 117 -22.64 9.87 -3.13
CA HIS A 117 -21.59 10.88 -3.18
C HIS A 117 -22.06 12.17 -3.90
N GLY A 118 -23.31 12.23 -4.39
CA GLY A 118 -23.80 13.32 -5.22
C GLY A 118 -23.61 14.71 -4.59
N PRO A 119 -24.06 14.93 -3.34
CA PRO A 119 -23.84 16.20 -2.64
C PRO A 119 -22.35 16.54 -2.45
N PHE A 120 -21.50 15.55 -2.14
CA PHE A 120 -20.06 15.76 -1.95
C PHE A 120 -19.38 16.17 -3.27
N LEU A 121 -19.65 15.42 -4.34
CA LEU A 121 -19.10 15.68 -5.68
C LEU A 121 -19.60 17.02 -6.26
N ALA A 122 -20.79 17.46 -5.87
CA ALA A 122 -21.34 18.76 -6.21
C ALA A 122 -20.84 19.91 -5.31
N GLY A 123 -19.94 19.65 -4.35
CA GLY A 123 -19.42 20.65 -3.42
C GLY A 123 -20.44 21.17 -2.40
N LYS A 124 -21.54 20.43 -2.17
CA LYS A 124 -22.65 20.82 -1.28
C LYS A 124 -22.49 20.32 0.16
N THR A 125 -21.32 19.78 0.53
CA THR A 125 -21.04 19.30 1.89
C THR A 125 -19.89 20.09 2.51
N PRO A 126 -19.81 20.21 3.86
CA PRO A 126 -18.68 20.87 4.51
C PRO A 126 -17.36 20.09 4.37
N LYS A 127 -17.42 18.81 4.00
CA LYS A 127 -16.23 18.00 3.71
C LYS A 127 -15.77 18.25 2.28
N LYS A 128 -14.46 18.39 2.11
CA LYS A 128 -13.78 18.70 0.84
C LYS A 128 -13.02 17.51 0.27
N TYR A 129 -12.63 16.55 1.11
CA TYR A 129 -11.75 15.45 0.71
C TYR A 129 -12.37 14.08 1.01
N CYS A 130 -12.16 13.11 0.10
CA CYS A 130 -12.60 11.72 0.27
C CYS A 130 -12.18 11.14 1.63
N THR A 131 -10.95 11.46 2.06
CA THR A 131 -10.37 10.99 3.32
C THR A 131 -11.17 11.46 4.55
N GLN A 132 -11.79 12.63 4.53
CA GLN A 132 -12.55 13.13 5.69
C GLN A 132 -13.77 12.26 6.07
N CYS A 133 -14.24 11.39 5.17
CA CYS A 133 -15.20 10.32 5.49
C CYS A 133 -14.53 8.94 5.58
N HIS A 134 -13.64 8.64 4.64
CA HIS A 134 -13.19 7.27 4.40
C HIS A 134 -11.95 6.85 5.19
N THR A 135 -11.05 7.77 5.55
CA THR A 135 -9.75 7.43 6.16
C THR A 135 -9.00 8.64 6.74
N GLY A 136 -8.15 8.42 7.74
CA GLY A 136 -7.19 9.41 8.22
C GLY A 136 -5.89 9.50 7.43
N HIS A 137 -5.70 8.73 6.34
CA HIS A 137 -4.41 8.48 5.65
C HIS A 137 -3.63 9.75 5.28
N ARG A 138 -2.91 10.28 6.27
CA ARG A 138 -2.15 11.52 6.21
C ARG A 138 -1.22 11.52 7.42
N LEU A 139 0.00 11.98 7.22
CA LEU A 139 0.92 12.23 8.34
C LEU A 139 0.34 13.31 9.25
N GLU A 140 0.26 13.01 10.54
CA GLU A 140 -0.23 13.94 11.55
C GLU A 140 0.77 15.07 11.80
N PHE A 141 2.06 14.73 11.82
CA PHE A 141 3.16 15.68 11.93
C PHE A 141 4.24 15.37 10.90
N ARG A 142 4.75 16.41 10.25
CA ARG A 142 5.78 16.31 9.22
C ARG A 142 7.09 16.87 9.74
N THR A 143 8.12 16.05 9.84
CA THR A 143 9.50 16.49 10.13
C THR A 143 10.18 17.10 8.90
N ARG A 144 9.66 16.79 7.72
CA ARG A 144 10.12 17.22 6.39
C ARG A 144 8.92 17.51 5.52
N LEU A 145 9.02 18.55 4.71
CA LEU A 145 8.01 18.93 3.73
C LEU A 145 8.72 19.11 2.40
N TRP A 146 8.11 18.64 1.32
CA TRP A 146 8.67 18.73 -0.03
C TRP A 146 7.67 19.36 -0.98
N ASP A 147 8.19 20.05 -2.00
CA ASP A 147 7.43 20.43 -3.18
C ASP A 147 7.00 19.14 -3.93
N PRO A 148 5.71 18.94 -4.21
CA PRO A 148 5.23 17.71 -4.85
C PRO A 148 5.65 17.57 -6.31
N VAL A 149 5.90 18.70 -6.98
CA VAL A 149 6.27 18.76 -8.40
C VAL A 149 7.77 18.61 -8.54
N HIS A 150 8.54 19.42 -7.81
CA HIS A 150 9.99 19.49 -7.94
C HIS A 150 10.73 18.52 -7.01
N ARG A 151 10.04 17.91 -6.04
CA ARG A 151 10.59 16.94 -5.08
C ARG A 151 11.76 17.48 -4.25
N VAL A 152 11.85 18.80 -4.11
CA VAL A 152 12.84 19.50 -3.28
C VAL A 152 12.29 19.77 -1.89
N LEU A 153 13.16 19.75 -0.88
CA LEU A 153 12.79 20.12 0.48
C LEU A 153 12.34 21.58 0.53
N LEU A 154 11.18 21.80 1.15
CA LEU A 154 10.67 23.14 1.43
C LEU A 154 11.29 23.71 2.71
N PRO A 155 11.34 25.05 2.83
CA PRO A 155 11.83 25.72 4.03
C PRO A 155 11.13 25.25 5.31
N LYS A 156 11.84 25.35 6.44
CA LYS A 156 11.35 24.95 7.75
C LYS A 156 10.05 25.68 8.11
N GLU A 157 9.95 26.94 7.75
CA GLU A 157 8.83 27.83 8.03
C GLU A 157 7.55 27.31 7.36
N MET A 158 7.65 26.86 6.10
CA MET A 158 6.51 26.27 5.38
C MET A 158 6.08 24.93 5.98
N ARG A 159 7.04 24.11 6.40
CA ARG A 159 6.74 22.86 7.12
C ARG A 159 6.03 23.14 8.45
N ASP A 160 6.52 24.10 9.21
CA ASP A 160 5.97 24.45 10.52
C ASP A 160 4.57 25.05 10.39
N GLN A 161 4.37 25.92 9.41
CA GLN A 161 3.04 26.42 9.07
C GLN A 161 2.09 25.27 8.70
N ALA A 162 2.51 24.35 7.82
CA ALA A 162 1.68 23.22 7.42
C ALA A 162 1.31 22.34 8.62
N ASN A 163 2.24 22.11 9.56
CA ASN A 163 1.96 21.37 10.80
C ASN A 163 1.00 22.14 11.73
N ALA A 164 1.13 23.46 11.85
CA ALA A 164 0.22 24.28 12.64
C ALA A 164 -1.21 24.25 12.08
N GLU A 165 -1.35 24.34 10.75
CA GLU A 165 -2.64 24.17 10.06
C GLU A 165 -3.25 22.79 10.32
N ARG A 166 -2.45 21.71 10.38
CA ARG A 166 -2.94 20.37 10.75
C ARG A 166 -3.51 20.32 12.15
N GLN A 167 -2.78 20.87 13.11
CA GLN A 167 -3.21 20.88 14.50
C GLN A 167 -4.49 21.69 14.67
N ALA A 168 -4.62 22.82 13.97
CA ALA A 168 -5.85 23.60 13.93
C ALA A 168 -7.03 22.81 13.32
N GLU A 169 -6.82 22.05 12.24
CA GLU A 169 -7.85 21.19 11.63
C GLU A 169 -8.32 20.06 12.57
N GLN A 170 -7.43 19.56 13.44
CA GLN A 170 -7.69 18.45 14.37
C GLN A 170 -8.28 18.90 15.70
N THR A 171 -8.12 20.18 16.07
CA THR A 171 -8.64 20.70 17.32
C THR A 171 -10.18 20.66 17.28
N PRO A 172 -10.83 19.87 18.15
CA PRO A 172 -12.29 19.81 18.17
C PRO A 172 -12.86 21.18 18.43
N ASP A 173 -13.93 21.54 17.72
CA ASP A 173 -14.71 22.72 18.04
C ASP A 173 -15.22 22.58 19.49
N PRO A 174 -14.84 23.47 20.43
CA PRO A 174 -15.29 23.38 21.82
C PRO A 174 -16.82 23.44 21.96
N ALA A 175 -17.53 23.93 20.95
CA ALA A 175 -19.00 23.97 20.90
C ALA A 175 -19.65 22.69 20.37
N LYS A 176 -18.87 21.71 19.88
CA LYS A 176 -19.39 20.47 19.28
C LYS A 176 -19.14 19.27 20.19
N PRO A 177 -20.19 18.56 20.65
CA PRO A 177 -20.01 17.42 21.56
C PRO A 177 -19.13 16.36 20.89
N ALA A 178 -18.19 15.83 21.67
CA ALA A 178 -17.33 14.73 21.23
C ALA A 178 -18.22 13.57 20.72
N LYS A 179 -17.90 13.03 19.55
CA LYS A 179 -18.57 11.82 19.09
C LYS A 179 -18.31 10.71 20.13
N PRO A 180 -19.34 9.95 20.55
CA PRO A 180 -19.11 8.76 21.35
C PRO A 180 -18.17 7.83 20.59
N GLY A 181 -17.15 7.33 21.28
CA GLY A 181 -16.14 6.44 20.70
C GLY A 181 -16.78 5.17 20.12
N ASN A 182 -16.28 4.74 18.96
CA ASN A 182 -16.60 3.44 18.37
C ASN A 182 -16.07 2.29 19.22
#